data_AF-A0A929DNR7-F1
#
_entry.id   AF-A0A929DNR7-F1
#
_cell.length_a   1.000
_cell.length_b   1.000
_cell.length_c   1.000
_cell.angle_alpha   90.00
_cell.angle_beta   90.00
_cell.angle_gamma   90.00
#
_symmetry.space_group_name_H-M   'P 1'
#
loop_
_entity.id
_entity.type
_entity.pdbx_description
1 polymer ?
#
loop_
_entity_poly.entity_id
_entity_poly.type
_entity_poly.pdbx_seq_one_letter_code
_entity_poly.pdbx_strand_id
1 'polypeptide(L)'
;MSEVTGGTTARRIEEWRRRREHILQMGSPEAIDERHKRGQMSARERIACFFDAGTFTEMGQWVRHRTTAFGMDKRDVPAEGIITGFGTVNGRYVVAGAEDYTAMMGTFGEYHGKKLASAIAFAKEKGWPFVTMNDSAGARLHEGMDTLEAYGWTFRSQIQASGIIPQISLLMGPCLGGQAYHPVMMDFVIQTRQTGFMGIAGPAFVKTQTGEEISLEELSGWKSHAIRSGQTHIVAEDDEDCLDRCKELLSFFPSNNRERPPRMEAKDSPAREIAEFDTMIPDEPTTPYDMYEIIKRVVDEGQFVEILKYYASNAICGFARMNGRPVGIVSNQPRVKAGILDIDACDKLARFIRFCDLFNIPLISLTDCPGYMIGSQQDWAGILRHGAKLLYSWADATVPLISVVIRKSYAGAHYGMLD
;
A
#
# COMPACT_ATOMS: atom_id res chain seq x y z
N MET A 1 31.49 -27.03 36.91
CA MET A 1 32.33 -25.81 36.89
C MET A 1 33.40 -26.00 35.84
N SER A 2 33.13 -25.62 34.59
CA SER A 2 34.07 -25.75 33.48
C SER A 2 34.34 -24.36 32.87
N GLU A 3 35.53 -23.87 33.16
CA GLU A 3 36.33 -22.93 32.36
C GLU A 3 35.64 -21.71 31.76
N VAL A 4 35.62 -20.65 32.57
CA VAL A 4 35.63 -19.26 32.09
C VAL A 4 36.97 -19.01 31.39
N THR A 5 37.08 -19.39 30.11
CA THR A 5 38.20 -18.93 29.28
C THR A 5 37.95 -17.47 28.91
N GLY A 6 38.64 -16.58 29.62
CA GLY A 6 38.56 -15.13 29.45
C GLY A 6 38.90 -14.68 28.04
N GLY A 7 37.89 -14.35 27.25
CA GLY A 7 38.05 -13.60 26.01
C GLY A 7 38.26 -12.12 26.31
N THR A 8 39.33 -11.53 25.77
CA THR A 8 39.58 -10.09 25.84
C THR A 8 38.41 -9.31 25.23
N THR A 9 38.25 -8.03 25.61
CA THR A 9 37.26 -7.12 24.99
C THR A 9 37.39 -7.11 23.47
N ALA A 10 38.63 -7.14 22.94
CA ALA A 10 38.90 -7.22 21.51
C ALA A 10 38.31 -8.48 20.86
N ARG A 11 38.45 -9.65 21.49
CA ARG A 11 37.87 -10.92 20.99
C ARG A 11 36.35 -10.87 20.95
N ARG A 12 35.70 -10.29 21.96
CA ARG A 12 34.24 -10.13 22.00
C ARG A 12 33.74 -9.19 20.90
N ILE A 13 34.47 -8.09 20.63
CA ILE A 13 34.16 -7.17 19.53
C ILE A 13 34.28 -7.88 18.18
N GLU A 14 35.32 -8.67 17.98
CA GLU A 14 35.52 -9.40 16.73
C GLU A 14 34.45 -10.47 16.50
N GLU A 15 34.07 -11.21 17.55
CA GLU A 15 32.96 -12.15 17.48
C GLU A 15 31.64 -11.44 17.17
N TRP A 16 31.38 -10.28 17.78
CA TRP A 16 30.21 -9.45 17.48
C TRP A 16 30.20 -8.98 16.02
N ARG A 17 31.33 -8.50 15.48
CA ARG A 17 31.46 -8.09 14.07
C ARG A 17 31.14 -9.23 13.13
N ARG A 18 31.76 -10.40 13.34
CA ARG A 18 31.52 -11.60 12.53
C ARG A 18 30.06 -12.03 12.56
N ARG A 19 29.43 -12.07 13.75
CA ARG A 19 28.01 -12.42 13.87
C ARG A 19 27.09 -11.38 13.23
N ARG A 20 27.49 -10.10 13.29
CA ARG A 20 26.75 -9.00 12.66
C ARG A 20 26.80 -9.12 11.15
N GLU A 21 27.98 -9.32 10.58
CA GLU A 21 28.20 -9.51 9.15
C GLU A 21 27.37 -10.68 8.60
N HIS A 22 27.36 -11.80 9.31
CA HIS A 22 26.49 -12.94 8.99
C HIS A 22 25.00 -12.59 8.92
N ILE A 23 24.49 -11.81 9.89
CA ILE A 23 23.08 -11.35 9.85
C ILE A 23 22.86 -10.33 8.74
N LEU A 24 23.85 -9.48 8.47
CA LEU A 24 23.77 -8.51 7.38
C LEU A 24 23.77 -9.20 6.00
N GLN A 25 24.33 -10.39 5.89
CA GLN A 25 24.30 -11.15 4.65
C GLN A 25 22.90 -11.71 4.34
N MET A 26 22.09 -11.98 5.38
CA MET A 26 20.81 -12.68 5.26
C MET A 26 20.96 -14.07 4.65
N GLY A 27 20.51 -14.31 3.41
CA GLY A 27 20.74 -15.57 2.71
C GLY A 27 22.16 -15.71 2.16
N SER A 28 22.41 -16.82 1.45
CA SER A 28 23.71 -17.02 0.80
C SER A 28 23.88 -16.08 -0.42
N PRO A 29 25.12 -15.79 -0.85
CA PRO A 29 25.36 -14.98 -2.04
C PRO A 29 24.67 -15.55 -3.28
N GLU A 30 24.64 -16.88 -3.42
CA GLU A 30 23.97 -17.55 -4.53
C GLU A 30 22.45 -17.32 -4.50
N ALA A 31 21.83 -17.30 -3.31
CA ALA A 31 20.41 -17.00 -3.18
C ALA A 31 20.08 -15.54 -3.55
N ILE A 32 21.01 -14.61 -3.28
CA ILE A 32 20.90 -13.21 -3.68
C ILE A 32 21.05 -13.07 -5.20
N ASP A 33 22.07 -13.69 -5.79
CA ASP A 33 22.31 -13.69 -7.24
C ASP A 33 21.10 -14.27 -8.00
N GLU A 34 20.49 -15.35 -7.50
CA GLU A 34 19.27 -15.92 -8.09
C GLU A 34 18.08 -14.96 -8.05
N ARG A 35 17.99 -14.07 -7.05
CA ARG A 35 16.97 -13.02 -7.00
C ARG A 35 17.26 -11.92 -8.00
N HIS A 36 18.51 -11.47 -8.10
CA HIS A 36 18.92 -10.47 -9.08
C HIS A 36 18.67 -10.93 -10.52
N LYS A 37 18.89 -12.21 -10.84
CA LYS A 37 18.55 -12.80 -12.14
C LYS A 37 17.05 -12.73 -12.47
N ARG A 38 16.19 -12.63 -11.46
CA ARG A 38 14.73 -12.47 -11.60
C ARG A 38 14.29 -11.00 -11.55
N GLY A 39 15.23 -10.06 -11.53
CA GLY A 39 14.95 -8.63 -11.42
C GLY A 39 14.47 -8.19 -10.03
N GLN A 40 14.71 -8.98 -8.99
CA GLN A 40 14.28 -8.66 -7.62
C GLN A 40 15.47 -8.23 -6.77
N MET A 41 15.31 -7.12 -6.04
CA MET A 41 16.27 -6.71 -5.01
C MET A 41 16.17 -7.63 -3.79
N SER A 42 17.24 -7.71 -3.02
CA SER A 42 17.23 -8.25 -1.66
C SER A 42 16.52 -7.28 -0.70
N ALA A 43 16.10 -7.78 0.47
CA ALA A 43 15.45 -6.95 1.48
C ALA A 43 16.34 -5.78 1.93
N ARG A 44 17.66 -5.98 2.01
CA ARG A 44 18.61 -4.92 2.40
C ARG A 44 18.82 -3.88 1.32
N GLU A 45 18.85 -4.27 0.06
CA GLU A 45 18.90 -3.33 -1.06
C GLU A 45 17.65 -2.47 -1.12
N ARG A 46 16.46 -3.07 -0.91
CA ARG A 46 15.19 -2.32 -0.84
C ARG A 46 15.20 -1.30 0.31
N ILE A 47 15.67 -1.68 1.49
CA ILE A 47 15.84 -0.75 2.63
C ILE A 47 16.82 0.38 2.29
N ALA A 48 17.97 0.06 1.70
CA ALA A 48 19.00 1.04 1.35
C ALA A 48 18.53 2.03 0.26
N CYS A 49 17.71 1.56 -0.69
CA CYS A 49 17.10 2.39 -1.74
C CYS A 49 15.94 3.25 -1.20
N PHE A 50 15.17 2.72 -0.23
CA PHE A 50 14.00 3.40 0.30
C PHE A 50 14.33 4.58 1.21
N PHE A 51 15.28 4.40 2.14
CA PHE A 51 15.66 5.42 3.10
C PHE A 51 16.74 6.36 2.57
N ASP A 52 16.72 7.61 3.03
CA ASP A 52 17.78 8.57 2.80
C ASP A 52 19.12 8.00 3.30
N ALA A 53 20.18 8.22 2.53
CA ALA A 53 21.47 7.59 2.75
C ALA A 53 22.01 7.82 4.18
N GLY A 54 22.35 6.71 4.86
CA GLY A 54 22.95 6.75 6.20
C GLY A 54 21.98 6.97 7.36
N THR A 55 20.66 6.96 7.12
CA THR A 55 19.67 7.27 8.17
C THR A 55 19.02 6.04 8.80
N PHE A 56 19.08 4.88 8.15
CA PHE A 56 18.40 3.67 8.61
C PHE A 56 19.03 3.09 9.89
N THR A 57 18.17 2.82 10.87
CA THR A 57 18.48 2.16 12.14
C THR A 57 17.66 0.89 12.28
N GLU A 58 18.34 -0.26 12.27
CA GLU A 58 17.71 -1.58 12.38
C GLU A 58 17.24 -1.88 13.82
N MET A 59 16.02 -2.40 13.95
CA MET A 59 15.41 -2.85 15.20
C MET A 59 15.32 -4.38 15.23
N GLY A 60 15.66 -5.00 16.36
CA GLY A 60 15.50 -6.45 16.51
C GLY A 60 16.38 -7.30 15.58
N GLN A 61 17.54 -6.78 15.15
CA GLN A 61 18.49 -7.47 14.26
C GLN A 61 18.88 -8.87 14.78
N TRP A 62 19.01 -9.02 16.09
CA TRP A 62 19.54 -10.24 16.73
C TRP A 62 18.49 -11.26 17.14
N VAL A 63 17.22 -10.99 16.87
CA VAL A 63 16.11 -11.87 17.21
C VAL A 63 16.24 -13.18 16.45
N ARG A 64 15.85 -14.29 17.10
CA ARG A 64 15.87 -15.64 16.56
C ARG A 64 14.62 -16.39 17.02
N HIS A 65 14.19 -17.35 16.22
CA HIS A 65 13.15 -18.30 16.59
C HIS A 65 13.62 -19.12 17.80
N ARG A 66 12.64 -19.66 18.54
CA ARG A 66 12.89 -20.48 19.74
C ARG A 66 12.49 -21.95 19.55
N THR A 67 11.95 -22.30 18.39
CA THR A 67 11.39 -23.63 18.17
C THR A 67 12.52 -24.62 17.91
N THR A 68 12.37 -25.82 18.47
CA THR A 68 13.23 -26.96 18.18
C THR A 68 12.49 -28.02 17.35
N ALA A 69 11.22 -27.77 17.01
CA ALA A 69 10.41 -28.70 16.25
C ALA A 69 10.92 -28.83 14.81
N PHE A 70 10.73 -30.01 14.22
CA PHE A 70 11.01 -30.26 12.81
C PHE A 70 12.42 -29.85 12.34
N GLY A 71 13.42 -29.92 13.24
CA GLY A 71 14.83 -29.61 12.94
C GLY A 71 15.16 -28.11 12.91
N MET A 72 14.27 -27.25 13.40
CA MET A 72 14.50 -25.80 13.45
C MET A 72 15.67 -25.41 14.36
N ASP A 73 16.00 -26.21 15.38
CA ASP A 73 17.16 -26.01 16.26
C ASP A 73 18.50 -25.91 15.50
N LYS A 74 18.56 -26.48 14.28
CA LYS A 74 19.72 -26.46 13.38
C LYS A 74 19.56 -25.48 12.22
N ARG A 75 18.40 -24.86 12.08
CA ARG A 75 18.10 -23.90 11.02
C ARG A 75 18.46 -22.51 11.49
N ASP A 76 19.35 -21.87 10.75
CA ASP A 76 19.66 -20.47 10.92
C ASP A 76 18.75 -19.63 10.03
N VAL A 77 18.05 -18.67 10.65
CA VAL A 77 17.12 -17.75 9.99
C VAL A 77 17.53 -16.32 10.36
N PRO A 78 18.48 -15.71 9.63
CA PRO A 78 18.98 -14.39 9.93
C PRO A 78 17.86 -13.34 10.03
N ALA A 79 17.93 -12.53 11.08
CA ALA A 79 16.95 -11.51 11.43
C ALA A 79 15.47 -12.01 11.47
N GLU A 80 15.24 -13.32 11.59
CA GLU A 80 13.91 -13.95 11.50
C GLU A 80 13.19 -13.80 10.15
N GLY A 81 13.95 -13.54 9.08
CA GLY A 81 13.39 -13.38 7.74
C GLY A 81 12.68 -12.05 7.50
N ILE A 82 12.85 -11.08 8.40
CA ILE A 82 12.37 -9.71 8.23
C ILE A 82 13.32 -8.70 8.87
N ILE A 83 13.62 -7.64 8.13
CA ILE A 83 14.37 -6.49 8.62
C ILE A 83 13.35 -5.44 9.03
N THR A 84 13.34 -5.03 10.30
CA THR A 84 12.50 -3.91 10.76
C THR A 84 13.40 -2.79 11.24
N GLY A 85 12.96 -1.55 11.08
CA GLY A 85 13.75 -0.40 11.47
C GLY A 85 13.08 0.92 11.12
N PHE A 86 13.79 2.01 11.34
CA PHE A 86 13.32 3.35 11.00
C PHE A 86 14.47 4.17 10.42
N GLY A 87 14.14 5.18 9.64
CA GLY A 87 15.07 6.11 9.02
C GLY A 87 14.29 7.29 8.47
N THR A 88 14.89 8.11 7.62
CA THR A 88 14.17 9.19 6.95
C THR A 88 13.91 8.87 5.48
N VAL A 89 12.78 9.34 4.97
CA VAL A 89 12.41 9.32 3.55
C VAL A 89 11.99 10.74 3.21
N ASN A 90 12.68 11.37 2.24
CA ASN A 90 12.47 12.79 1.93
C ASN A 90 12.61 13.67 3.19
N GLY A 91 13.57 13.34 4.07
CA GLY A 91 13.83 14.05 5.32
C GLY A 91 12.83 13.81 6.46
N ARG A 92 11.86 12.90 6.30
CA ARG A 92 10.82 12.61 7.31
C ARG A 92 10.93 11.20 7.83
N TYR A 93 10.76 11.01 9.14
CA TYR A 93 10.87 9.68 9.74
C TYR A 93 9.78 8.73 9.26
N VAL A 94 10.19 7.51 8.89
CA VAL A 94 9.33 6.40 8.49
C VAL A 94 9.85 5.14 9.15
N VAL A 95 8.94 4.28 9.61
CA VAL A 95 9.26 2.93 10.07
C VAL A 95 8.98 1.95 8.94
N ALA A 96 9.88 1.01 8.70
CA ALA A 96 9.69 -0.01 7.67
C ALA A 96 9.93 -1.43 8.18
N GLY A 97 9.25 -2.38 7.54
CA GLY A 97 9.56 -3.81 7.59
C GLY A 97 9.82 -4.34 6.19
N ALA A 98 10.92 -5.04 5.97
CA ALA A 98 11.26 -5.66 4.70
C ALA A 98 11.50 -7.16 4.88
N GLU A 99 10.62 -7.97 4.31
CA GLU A 99 10.73 -9.42 4.34
C GLU A 99 11.84 -9.89 3.41
N ASP A 100 12.57 -10.91 3.85
CA ASP A 100 13.67 -11.48 3.10
C ASP A 100 13.41 -12.93 2.72
N TYR A 101 13.06 -13.13 1.46
CA TYR A 101 12.82 -14.46 0.91
C TYR A 101 14.04 -15.39 0.99
N THR A 102 15.25 -14.86 1.01
CA THR A 102 16.47 -15.70 1.07
C THR A 102 16.65 -16.31 2.47
N ALA A 103 16.04 -15.71 3.50
CA ALA A 103 16.00 -16.23 4.86
C ALA A 103 14.74 -17.08 5.06
N MET A 104 14.83 -18.37 4.71
CA MET A 104 13.74 -19.35 4.86
C MET A 104 12.45 -18.95 4.11
N MET A 105 12.60 -18.53 2.84
CA MET A 105 11.48 -18.10 1.97
C MET A 105 10.65 -16.97 2.57
N GLY A 106 11.26 -16.15 3.44
CA GLY A 106 10.59 -15.05 4.13
C GLY A 106 9.48 -15.50 5.08
N THR A 107 9.39 -16.81 5.35
CA THR A 107 8.22 -17.38 6.04
C THR A 107 7.98 -16.74 7.39
N PHE A 108 6.72 -16.41 7.63
CA PHE A 108 6.23 -15.71 8.80
C PHE A 108 6.19 -16.65 10.01
N GLY A 109 7.11 -16.49 10.96
CA GLY A 109 7.14 -17.20 12.24
C GLY A 109 6.69 -16.33 13.43
N GLU A 110 6.78 -16.89 14.65
CA GLU A 110 6.41 -16.23 15.90
C GLU A 110 7.19 -14.91 16.08
N TYR A 111 8.51 -14.99 16.01
CA TYR A 111 9.38 -13.84 16.26
C TYR A 111 9.46 -12.89 15.08
N HIS A 112 9.25 -13.37 13.86
CA HIS A 112 9.00 -12.53 12.69
C HIS A 112 7.79 -11.62 12.95
N GLY A 113 6.63 -12.21 13.29
CA GLY A 113 5.42 -11.44 13.56
C GLY A 113 5.54 -10.54 14.80
N LYS A 114 6.24 -10.98 15.86
CA LYS A 114 6.54 -10.09 17.00
C LYS A 114 7.38 -8.87 16.60
N LYS A 115 8.39 -9.04 15.74
CA LYS A 115 9.18 -7.91 15.22
C LYS A 115 8.31 -6.95 14.43
N LEU A 116 7.47 -7.48 13.54
CA LEU A 116 6.59 -6.68 12.69
C LEU A 116 5.55 -5.92 13.52
N ALA A 117 4.84 -6.60 14.42
CA ALA A 117 3.88 -6.01 15.33
C ALA A 117 4.51 -4.94 16.23
N SER A 118 5.72 -5.18 16.75
CA SER A 118 6.46 -4.21 17.56
C SER A 118 6.87 -2.98 16.76
N ALA A 119 7.28 -3.15 15.49
CA ALA A 119 7.61 -2.04 14.60
C ALA A 119 6.39 -1.17 14.30
N ILE A 120 5.22 -1.77 14.04
CA ILE A 120 3.96 -1.04 13.84
C ILE A 120 3.57 -0.27 15.11
N ALA A 121 3.65 -0.92 16.26
CA ALA A 121 3.35 -0.28 17.55
C ALA A 121 4.29 0.90 17.83
N PHE A 122 5.59 0.74 17.53
CA PHE A 122 6.57 1.81 17.63
C PHE A 122 6.28 2.97 16.67
N ALA A 123 5.95 2.68 15.40
CA ALA A 123 5.56 3.69 14.41
C ALA A 123 4.36 4.51 14.90
N LYS A 124 3.33 3.83 15.43
CA LYS A 124 2.16 4.47 16.01
C LYS A 124 2.51 5.32 17.23
N GLU A 125 3.35 4.83 18.14
CA GLU A 125 3.79 5.58 19.33
C GLU A 125 4.51 6.87 18.94
N LYS A 126 5.35 6.81 17.90
CA LYS A 126 6.08 7.98 17.39
C LYS A 126 5.27 8.87 16.47
N GLY A 127 4.11 8.41 15.99
CA GLY A 127 3.31 9.12 15.00
C GLY A 127 4.02 9.20 13.64
N TRP A 128 4.74 8.14 13.25
CA TRP A 128 5.46 8.05 11.98
C TRP A 128 4.75 7.06 11.04
N PRO A 129 4.76 7.32 9.71
CA PRO A 129 4.24 6.36 8.74
C PRO A 129 4.92 5.00 8.84
N PHE A 130 4.20 3.97 8.44
CA PHE A 130 4.68 2.60 8.42
C PHE A 130 4.60 2.01 7.01
N VAL A 131 5.70 1.41 6.54
CA VAL A 131 5.80 0.80 5.21
C VAL A 131 6.23 -0.66 5.32
N THR A 132 5.58 -1.58 4.61
CA THR A 132 6.04 -2.97 4.50
C THR A 132 6.41 -3.36 3.08
N MET A 133 7.55 -4.03 2.93
CA MET A 133 8.01 -4.65 1.70
C MET A 133 7.80 -6.16 1.84
N ASN A 134 6.75 -6.66 1.20
CA ASN A 134 6.25 -8.03 1.36
C ASN A 134 6.86 -8.94 0.31
N ASP A 135 7.40 -10.06 0.79
CA ASP A 135 8.11 -11.06 -0.01
C ASP A 135 8.30 -12.36 0.81
N SER A 136 7.19 -13.06 1.00
CA SER A 136 7.09 -14.21 1.89
C SER A 136 6.21 -15.30 1.29
N ALA A 137 6.66 -16.55 1.47
CA ALA A 137 5.87 -17.74 1.13
C ALA A 137 4.68 -17.99 2.10
N GLY A 138 4.46 -17.11 3.08
CA GLY A 138 3.38 -17.19 4.06
C GLY A 138 3.83 -17.82 5.37
N ALA A 139 2.94 -18.59 6.01
CA ALA A 139 3.16 -19.12 7.36
C ALA A 139 4.36 -20.07 7.46
N ARG A 140 5.20 -19.88 8.49
CA ARG A 140 6.23 -20.85 8.88
C ARG A 140 5.58 -22.02 9.59
N LEU A 141 5.23 -23.07 8.84
CA LEU A 141 4.50 -24.24 9.33
C LEU A 141 5.20 -24.97 10.48
N HIS A 142 6.54 -24.92 10.53
CA HIS A 142 7.36 -25.55 11.56
C HIS A 142 7.09 -24.99 12.98
N GLU A 143 6.53 -23.79 13.08
CA GLU A 143 6.16 -23.13 14.35
C GLU A 143 4.67 -23.29 14.70
N GLY A 144 3.86 -23.85 13.81
CA GLY A 144 2.47 -24.21 14.10
C GLY A 144 1.62 -23.06 14.62
N MET A 145 1.00 -23.25 15.79
CA MET A 145 0.09 -22.27 16.39
C MET A 145 0.77 -20.95 16.76
N ASP A 146 2.07 -20.97 17.08
CA ASP A 146 2.80 -19.75 17.43
C ASP A 146 2.86 -18.76 16.24
N THR A 147 2.94 -19.28 15.02
CA THR A 147 2.81 -18.47 13.78
C THR A 147 1.43 -17.84 13.65
N LEU A 148 0.36 -18.59 13.94
CA LEU A 148 -1.01 -18.10 13.80
C LEU A 148 -1.32 -17.00 14.82
N GLU A 149 -0.84 -17.16 16.06
CA GLU A 149 -0.95 -16.12 17.08
C GLU A 149 -0.19 -14.85 16.68
N ALA A 150 0.97 -14.99 16.04
CA ALA A 150 1.76 -13.86 15.57
C ALA A 150 1.10 -13.08 14.42
N TYR A 151 0.31 -13.74 13.56
CA TYR A 151 -0.58 -13.02 12.64
C TYR A 151 -1.60 -12.18 13.40
N GLY A 152 -2.24 -12.75 14.44
CA GLY A 152 -3.18 -12.04 15.30
C GLY A 152 -2.60 -10.77 15.91
N TRP A 153 -1.36 -10.83 16.43
CA TRP A 153 -0.66 -9.64 16.96
C TRP A 153 -0.37 -8.59 15.89
N THR A 154 -0.01 -9.02 14.69
CA THR A 154 0.26 -8.12 13.56
C THR A 154 -1.03 -7.41 13.12
N PHE A 155 -2.10 -8.17 12.86
CA PHE A 155 -3.39 -7.61 12.47
C PHE A 155 -3.93 -6.64 13.52
N ARG A 156 -3.84 -7.01 14.81
CA ARG A 156 -4.24 -6.13 15.91
C ARG A 156 -3.45 -4.82 15.89
N SER A 157 -2.13 -4.88 15.69
CA SER A 157 -1.28 -3.69 15.67
C SER A 157 -1.62 -2.77 14.50
N GLN A 158 -1.89 -3.33 13.31
CA GLN A 158 -2.32 -2.56 12.14
C GLN A 158 -3.67 -1.88 12.33
N ILE A 159 -4.66 -2.62 12.85
CA ILE A 159 -6.00 -2.07 13.15
C ILE A 159 -5.87 -0.94 14.16
N GLN A 160 -5.06 -1.13 15.20
CA GLN A 160 -4.85 -0.11 16.21
C GLN A 160 -4.09 1.12 15.68
N ALA A 161 -3.37 1.02 14.56
CA ALA A 161 -2.67 2.12 13.90
C ALA A 161 -3.49 2.77 12.77
N SER A 162 -4.55 2.13 12.30
CA SER A 162 -5.40 2.61 11.20
C SER A 162 -6.04 3.96 11.54
N GLY A 163 -5.93 4.91 10.61
CA GLY A 163 -6.38 6.29 10.79
C GLY A 163 -5.56 7.11 11.80
N ILE A 164 -4.46 6.58 12.33
CA ILE A 164 -3.52 7.31 13.22
C ILE A 164 -2.23 7.65 12.46
N ILE A 165 -1.63 6.65 11.82
CA ILE A 165 -0.45 6.81 10.96
C ILE A 165 -0.74 6.24 9.57
N PRO A 166 -0.19 6.82 8.48
CA PRO A 166 -0.29 6.20 7.16
C PRO A 166 0.41 4.85 7.13
N GLN A 167 -0.26 3.84 6.57
CA GLN A 167 0.25 2.48 6.39
C GLN A 167 0.25 2.12 4.90
N ILE A 168 1.41 1.80 4.34
CA ILE A 168 1.57 1.46 2.93
C ILE A 168 2.22 0.07 2.79
N SER A 169 1.61 -0.78 1.99
CA SER A 169 2.13 -2.11 1.68
C SER A 169 2.69 -2.15 0.26
N LEU A 170 3.91 -2.64 0.12
CA LEU A 170 4.60 -2.86 -1.14
C LEU A 170 4.66 -4.38 -1.38
N LEU A 171 3.98 -4.86 -2.40
CA LEU A 171 4.01 -6.26 -2.85
C LEU A 171 5.12 -6.41 -3.88
N MET A 172 6.30 -6.84 -3.42
CA MET A 172 7.55 -6.96 -4.19
C MET A 172 7.97 -8.44 -4.36
N GLY A 173 7.10 -9.35 -3.94
CA GLY A 173 7.24 -10.80 -3.97
C GLY A 173 5.90 -11.48 -3.70
N PRO A 174 5.88 -12.80 -3.48
CA PRO A 174 4.69 -13.49 -3.02
C PRO A 174 4.28 -13.00 -1.62
N CYS A 175 2.97 -12.97 -1.38
CA CYS A 175 2.34 -12.75 -0.08
C CYS A 175 1.08 -13.62 -0.04
N LEU A 176 1.23 -14.87 0.42
CA LEU A 176 0.19 -15.89 0.29
C LEU A 176 -0.35 -16.34 1.65
N GLY A 177 -1.54 -16.93 1.66
CA GLY A 177 -2.14 -17.50 2.86
C GLY A 177 -2.68 -16.44 3.81
N GLY A 178 -2.58 -16.71 5.12
CA GLY A 178 -3.02 -15.78 6.16
C GLY A 178 -2.31 -14.42 6.10
N GLN A 179 -1.07 -14.37 5.63
CA GLN A 179 -0.33 -13.13 5.50
C GLN A 179 -0.96 -12.14 4.51
N ALA A 180 -1.65 -12.63 3.48
CA ALA A 180 -2.26 -11.78 2.45
C ALA A 180 -3.31 -10.79 3.00
N TYR A 181 -3.81 -11.01 4.23
CA TYR A 181 -4.67 -10.03 4.91
C TYR A 181 -3.90 -8.77 5.34
N HIS A 182 -2.63 -8.88 5.71
CA HIS A 182 -1.83 -7.76 6.20
C HIS A 182 -1.74 -6.60 5.17
N PRO A 183 -1.39 -6.84 3.89
CA PRO A 183 -1.38 -5.79 2.86
C PRO A 183 -2.71 -5.09 2.67
N VAL A 184 -3.81 -5.84 2.51
CA VAL A 184 -5.14 -5.28 2.19
C VAL A 184 -5.78 -4.51 3.35
N MET A 185 -5.32 -4.75 4.57
CA MET A 185 -5.72 -4.02 5.77
C MET A 185 -5.02 -2.66 5.92
N MET A 186 -3.96 -2.39 5.16
CA MET A 186 -3.31 -1.08 5.12
C MET A 186 -4.07 -0.06 4.26
N ASP A 187 -3.61 1.19 4.27
CA ASP A 187 -4.27 2.27 3.53
C ASP A 187 -4.08 2.13 2.02
N PHE A 188 -2.85 1.81 1.59
CA PHE A 188 -2.51 1.61 0.17
C PHE A 188 -1.66 0.37 -0.05
N VAL A 189 -1.87 -0.23 -1.22
CA VAL A 189 -1.12 -1.40 -1.73
C VAL A 189 -0.53 -1.03 -3.08
N ILE A 190 0.80 -1.07 -3.18
CA ILE A 190 1.55 -0.92 -4.41
C ILE A 190 2.05 -2.31 -4.82
N GLN A 191 1.69 -2.77 -6.02
CA GLN A 191 2.05 -4.11 -6.49
C GLN A 191 2.97 -4.04 -7.71
N THR A 192 4.11 -4.72 -7.60
CA THR A 192 5.03 -4.93 -8.73
C THR A 192 4.41 -5.90 -9.74
N ARG A 193 4.43 -5.56 -11.03
CA ARG A 193 3.72 -6.31 -12.08
C ARG A 193 4.16 -7.76 -12.20
N GLN A 194 5.46 -8.00 -12.16
CA GLN A 194 6.04 -9.31 -12.48
C GLN A 194 6.26 -10.18 -11.25
N THR A 195 6.48 -9.55 -10.10
CA THR A 195 7.00 -10.21 -8.90
C THR A 195 6.03 -10.21 -7.73
N GLY A 196 5.09 -9.26 -7.70
CA GLY A 196 4.11 -9.12 -6.62
C GLY A 196 2.93 -10.07 -6.82
N PHE A 197 2.71 -10.98 -5.87
CA PHE A 197 1.57 -11.90 -5.88
C PHE A 197 0.87 -11.88 -4.53
N MET A 198 -0.47 -11.85 -4.52
CA MET A 198 -1.25 -11.85 -3.29
C MET A 198 -2.45 -12.79 -3.37
N GLY A 199 -2.66 -13.62 -2.35
CA GLY A 199 -3.81 -14.51 -2.39
C GLY A 199 -3.95 -15.41 -1.18
N ILE A 200 -5.16 -15.87 -0.90
CA ILE A 200 -5.45 -16.78 0.22
C ILE A 200 -4.84 -18.17 -0.01
N ALA A 201 -4.76 -18.62 -1.26
CA ALA A 201 -4.25 -19.93 -1.60
C ALA A 201 -3.44 -19.87 -2.91
N GLY A 202 -2.46 -20.76 -3.03
CA GLY A 202 -1.72 -20.95 -4.28
C GLY A 202 -2.49 -21.82 -5.29
N PRO A 203 -2.13 -21.78 -6.58
CA PRO A 203 -2.78 -22.55 -7.66
C PRO A 203 -2.97 -24.04 -7.38
N ALA A 204 -1.96 -24.69 -6.78
CA ALA A 204 -2.02 -26.11 -6.46
C ALA A 204 -3.18 -26.43 -5.50
N PHE A 205 -3.41 -25.57 -4.51
CA PHE A 205 -4.49 -25.75 -3.54
C PHE A 205 -5.86 -25.48 -4.18
N VAL A 206 -5.97 -24.46 -5.03
CA VAL A 206 -7.19 -24.18 -5.81
C VAL A 206 -7.58 -25.38 -6.66
N LYS A 207 -6.62 -25.94 -7.41
CA LYS A 207 -6.84 -27.15 -8.22
C LYS A 207 -7.32 -28.33 -7.39
N THR A 208 -6.65 -28.62 -6.27
CA THR A 208 -7.02 -29.75 -5.42
C THR A 208 -8.41 -29.60 -4.79
N GLN A 209 -8.82 -28.38 -4.42
CA GLN A 209 -10.09 -28.17 -3.70
C GLN A 209 -11.29 -27.91 -4.62
N THR A 210 -11.08 -27.30 -5.78
CA THR A 210 -12.16 -26.83 -6.66
C THR A 210 -12.16 -27.50 -8.04
N GLY A 211 -11.05 -28.14 -8.43
CA GLY A 211 -10.83 -28.64 -9.78
C GLY A 211 -10.43 -27.57 -10.80
N GLU A 212 -10.38 -26.30 -10.41
CA GLU A 212 -9.98 -25.19 -11.29
C GLU A 212 -8.46 -25.20 -11.54
N GLU A 213 -8.07 -25.25 -12.81
CA GLU A 213 -6.68 -25.06 -13.24
C GLU A 213 -6.46 -23.59 -13.62
N ILE A 214 -5.64 -22.89 -12.83
CA ILE A 214 -5.34 -21.47 -13.03
C ILE A 214 -3.86 -21.21 -12.72
N SER A 215 -3.23 -20.28 -13.43
CA SER A 215 -1.84 -19.90 -13.15
C SER A 215 -1.72 -18.99 -11.91
N LEU A 216 -0.52 -18.86 -11.33
CA LEU A 216 -0.28 -17.92 -10.23
C LEU A 216 -0.55 -16.47 -10.66
N GLU A 217 -0.17 -16.11 -11.88
CA GLU A 217 -0.38 -14.77 -12.43
C GLU A 217 -1.87 -14.45 -12.62
N GLU A 218 -2.66 -15.38 -13.15
CA GLU A 218 -4.10 -15.19 -13.32
C GLU A 218 -4.87 -15.23 -11.99
N LEU A 219 -4.39 -15.99 -11.01
CA LEU A 219 -5.03 -16.08 -9.71
C LEU A 219 -4.71 -14.88 -8.82
N SER A 220 -3.44 -14.46 -8.79
CA SER A 220 -2.88 -13.59 -7.74
C SER A 220 -1.97 -12.47 -8.25
N GLY A 221 -1.84 -12.33 -9.58
CA GLY A 221 -1.04 -11.27 -10.20
C GLY A 221 -1.75 -9.92 -10.22
N TRP A 222 -1.08 -8.91 -10.75
CA TRP A 222 -1.55 -7.52 -10.68
C TRP A 222 -2.90 -7.29 -11.36
N LYS A 223 -3.21 -7.98 -12.47
CA LYS A 223 -4.51 -7.83 -13.16
C LYS A 223 -5.66 -8.31 -12.27
N SER A 224 -5.46 -9.37 -11.51
CA SER A 224 -6.47 -9.95 -10.62
C SER A 224 -6.82 -8.98 -9.48
N HIS A 225 -5.88 -8.14 -9.07
CA HIS A 225 -6.06 -7.19 -7.98
C HIS A 225 -6.34 -5.75 -8.40
N ALA A 226 -5.68 -5.26 -9.43
CA ALA A 226 -5.86 -3.89 -9.91
C ALA A 226 -7.06 -3.73 -10.85
N ILE A 227 -7.51 -4.81 -11.52
CA ILE A 227 -8.64 -4.74 -12.46
C ILE A 227 -9.89 -5.43 -11.89
N ARG A 228 -9.74 -6.61 -11.27
CA ARG A 228 -10.90 -7.42 -10.88
C ARG A 228 -11.37 -7.19 -9.45
N SER A 229 -10.46 -7.30 -8.47
CA SER A 229 -10.85 -7.27 -7.04
C SER A 229 -10.69 -5.92 -6.34
N GLY A 230 -10.04 -4.93 -6.97
CA GLY A 230 -9.84 -3.60 -6.38
C GLY A 230 -8.90 -3.57 -5.17
N GLN A 231 -8.01 -4.55 -5.03
CA GLN A 231 -7.08 -4.68 -3.90
C GLN A 231 -5.75 -3.97 -4.13
N THR A 232 -5.37 -3.74 -5.39
CA THR A 232 -4.12 -3.07 -5.77
C THR A 232 -4.38 -1.64 -6.17
N HIS A 233 -3.86 -0.71 -5.38
CA HIS A 233 -4.11 0.71 -5.52
C HIS A 233 -3.22 1.35 -6.58
N ILE A 234 -1.95 0.94 -6.63
CA ILE A 234 -0.97 1.39 -7.60
C ILE A 234 -0.23 0.16 -8.16
N VAL A 235 -0.01 0.14 -9.47
CA VAL A 235 0.78 -0.89 -10.13
C VAL A 235 2.16 -0.30 -10.45
N ALA A 236 3.21 -0.95 -9.99
CA ALA A 236 4.60 -0.60 -10.24
C ALA A 236 5.25 -1.56 -11.24
N GLU A 237 6.21 -1.08 -12.02
CA GLU A 237 6.88 -1.89 -13.05
C GLU A 237 7.89 -2.86 -12.42
N ASP A 238 8.69 -2.39 -11.47
CA ASP A 238 9.73 -3.16 -10.77
C ASP A 238 9.92 -2.67 -9.31
N ASP A 239 10.96 -3.18 -8.64
CA ASP A 239 11.27 -2.84 -7.26
C ASP A 239 11.62 -1.35 -7.09
N GLU A 240 12.34 -0.73 -8.02
CA GLU A 240 12.76 0.68 -7.94
C GLU A 240 11.55 1.61 -8.12
N ASP A 241 10.74 1.38 -9.17
CA ASP A 241 9.50 2.13 -9.42
C ASP A 241 8.51 1.97 -8.24
N CYS A 242 8.44 0.79 -7.62
CA CYS A 242 7.59 0.55 -6.45
C CYS A 242 8.02 1.40 -5.24
N LEU A 243 9.32 1.46 -4.97
CA LEU A 243 9.88 2.28 -3.89
C LEU A 243 9.68 3.77 -4.16
N ASP A 244 9.92 4.23 -5.39
CA ASP A 244 9.78 5.64 -5.75
C ASP A 244 8.32 6.11 -5.72
N ARG A 245 7.38 5.29 -6.18
CA ARG A 245 5.94 5.55 -6.00
C ARG A 245 5.53 5.63 -4.55
N CYS A 246 6.11 4.80 -3.68
CA CYS A 246 5.88 4.89 -2.23
C CYS A 246 6.39 6.21 -1.65
N LYS A 247 7.61 6.63 -2.02
CA LYS A 247 8.19 7.92 -1.62
C LYS A 247 7.34 9.10 -2.11
N GLU A 248 6.89 9.03 -3.36
CA GLU A 248 6.00 10.03 -3.96
C GLU A 248 4.67 10.10 -3.18
N LEU A 249 4.05 8.96 -2.88
CA LEU A 249 2.78 8.91 -2.14
C LEU A 249 2.93 9.47 -0.72
N LEU A 250 4.00 9.11 0.01
CA LEU A 250 4.33 9.68 1.32
C LEU A 250 4.54 11.20 1.29
N SER A 251 4.94 11.76 0.14
CA SER A 251 5.11 13.21 -0.01
C SER A 251 3.77 13.97 0.06
N PHE A 252 2.63 13.31 -0.13
CA PHE A 252 1.30 13.92 0.01
C PHE A 252 0.76 13.83 1.44
N PHE A 253 1.27 12.93 2.27
CA PHE A 253 0.66 12.60 3.57
C PHE A 253 1.34 13.31 4.73
N PRO A 254 0.58 13.74 5.77
CA PRO A 254 1.17 14.07 7.06
C PRO A 254 1.80 12.83 7.71
N SER A 255 2.58 12.99 8.78
CA SER A 255 3.22 11.82 9.42
C SER A 255 2.22 11.00 10.24
N ASN A 256 1.16 11.68 10.70
CA ASN A 256 0.05 11.13 11.46
C ASN A 256 -1.18 12.05 11.33
N ASN A 257 -2.32 11.61 11.86
CA ASN A 257 -3.60 12.31 11.79
C ASN A 257 -3.68 13.64 12.58
N ARG A 258 -2.66 14.00 13.38
CA ARG A 258 -2.60 15.27 14.12
C ARG A 258 -1.82 16.35 13.38
N GLU A 259 -1.15 15.99 12.30
CA GLU A 259 -0.36 16.89 11.46
C GLU A 259 -1.14 17.26 10.19
N ARG A 260 -0.79 18.42 9.63
CA ARG A 260 -1.30 18.84 8.32
C ARG A 260 -0.44 18.26 7.20
N PRO A 261 -1.01 17.98 6.01
CA PRO A 261 -0.24 17.51 4.87
C PRO A 261 0.90 18.49 4.53
N PRO A 262 2.09 17.98 4.15
CA PRO A 262 3.24 18.80 3.84
C PRO A 262 2.97 19.66 2.60
N ARG A 263 3.25 20.95 2.70
CA ARG A 263 3.18 21.88 1.56
C ARG A 263 4.52 21.95 0.86
N MET A 264 4.48 22.04 -0.47
CA MET A 264 5.65 22.31 -1.29
C MET A 264 5.58 23.72 -1.85
N GLU A 265 6.73 24.25 -2.28
CA GLU A 265 6.77 25.50 -3.02
C GLU A 265 6.09 25.30 -4.38
N ALA A 266 5.08 26.11 -4.67
CA ALA A 266 4.36 26.06 -5.93
C ALA A 266 5.13 26.83 -7.01
N LYS A 267 5.40 26.19 -8.13
CA LYS A 267 5.91 26.85 -9.35
C LYS A 267 4.80 27.28 -10.30
N ASP A 268 3.59 26.75 -10.08
CA ASP A 268 2.39 27.09 -10.83
C ASP A 268 1.66 28.28 -10.20
N SER A 269 1.04 29.12 -11.03
CA SER A 269 0.28 30.28 -10.56
C SER A 269 -1.10 29.84 -10.08
N PRO A 270 -1.52 30.21 -8.86
CA PRO A 270 -2.89 29.94 -8.40
C PRO A 270 -3.95 30.71 -9.20
N ALA A 271 -3.54 31.70 -10.00
CA ALA A 271 -4.41 32.49 -10.87
C ALA A 271 -4.26 32.10 -12.36
N ARG A 272 -3.73 30.91 -12.66
CA ARG A 272 -3.59 30.43 -14.04
C ARG A 272 -4.97 30.28 -14.68
N GLU A 273 -5.19 31.03 -15.76
CA GLU A 273 -6.35 30.86 -16.63
C GLU A 273 -6.10 29.75 -17.65
N ILE A 274 -7.15 29.00 -17.97
CA ILE A 274 -7.11 27.85 -18.88
C ILE A 274 -8.19 28.08 -19.93
N ALA A 275 -7.86 28.82 -20.99
CA ALA A 275 -8.81 29.20 -22.04
C ALA A 275 -9.41 27.99 -22.76
N GLU A 276 -8.71 26.85 -22.77
CA GLU A 276 -9.20 25.61 -23.38
C GLU A 276 -10.47 25.06 -22.71
N PHE A 277 -10.75 25.43 -21.45
CA PHE A 277 -11.97 24.98 -20.76
C PHE A 277 -13.26 25.50 -21.40
N ASP A 278 -13.23 26.64 -22.08
CA ASP A 278 -14.40 27.21 -22.78
C ASP A 278 -14.91 26.31 -23.92
N THR A 279 -14.09 25.38 -24.40
CA THR A 279 -14.40 24.50 -25.55
C THR A 279 -14.27 23.01 -25.24
N MET A 280 -13.90 22.65 -24.01
CA MET A 280 -13.59 21.27 -23.64
C MET A 280 -14.85 20.41 -23.45
N ILE A 281 -15.96 21.03 -23.04
CA ILE A 281 -17.22 20.33 -22.82
C ILE A 281 -18.00 20.30 -24.14
N PRO A 282 -18.33 19.12 -24.69
CA PRO A 282 -19.10 19.04 -25.92
C PRO A 282 -20.51 19.63 -25.77
N ASP A 283 -20.96 20.38 -26.77
CA ASP A 283 -22.32 20.93 -26.83
C ASP A 283 -23.39 19.82 -26.83
N GLU A 284 -23.10 18.69 -27.50
CA GLU A 284 -23.97 17.51 -27.51
C GLU A 284 -23.94 16.81 -26.14
N PRO A 285 -25.06 16.79 -25.38
CA PRO A 285 -25.06 16.32 -23.98
C PRO A 285 -24.63 14.86 -23.78
N THR A 286 -24.74 14.04 -24.83
CA THR A 286 -24.41 12.62 -24.81
C THR A 286 -22.97 12.32 -25.20
N THR A 287 -22.25 13.28 -25.80
CA THR A 287 -20.86 13.07 -26.21
C THR A 287 -19.93 13.08 -25.00
N PRO A 288 -19.12 12.04 -24.79
CA PRO A 288 -18.18 11.98 -23.66
C PRO A 288 -16.95 12.84 -23.93
N TYR A 289 -16.30 13.30 -22.86
CA TYR A 289 -14.98 13.92 -22.87
C TYR A 289 -14.11 13.26 -21.81
N ASP A 290 -12.80 13.48 -21.89
CA ASP A 290 -11.85 12.88 -20.95
C ASP A 290 -11.61 13.75 -19.72
N MET A 291 -12.06 13.29 -18.56
CA MET A 291 -11.88 14.01 -17.31
C MET A 291 -10.41 14.16 -16.90
N TYR A 292 -9.50 13.29 -17.37
CA TYR A 292 -8.07 13.47 -17.11
C TYR A 292 -7.53 14.77 -17.72
N GLU A 293 -8.10 15.25 -18.82
CA GLU A 293 -7.67 16.50 -19.46
C GLU A 293 -8.02 17.72 -18.61
N ILE A 294 -9.12 17.65 -17.84
CA ILE A 294 -9.48 18.67 -16.85
C ILE A 294 -8.54 18.55 -15.65
N ILE A 295 -8.44 17.37 -15.03
CA ILE A 295 -7.61 17.16 -13.83
C ILE A 295 -6.18 17.67 -14.05
N LYS A 296 -5.51 17.23 -15.13
CA LYS A 296 -4.14 17.65 -15.45
C LYS A 296 -3.98 19.15 -15.67
N ARG A 297 -5.04 19.84 -16.08
CA ARG A 297 -4.98 21.29 -16.30
C ARG A 297 -5.24 22.07 -15.02
N VAL A 298 -6.03 21.57 -14.07
CA VAL A 298 -6.31 22.32 -12.82
C VAL A 298 -5.21 22.12 -11.77
N VAL A 299 -4.54 20.97 -11.75
CA VAL A 299 -3.50 20.66 -10.75
C VAL A 299 -2.14 21.25 -11.11
N ASP A 300 -1.33 21.50 -10.09
CA ASP A 300 0.03 22.04 -10.25
C ASP A 300 0.87 21.14 -11.17
N GLU A 301 1.45 21.75 -12.21
CA GLU A 301 2.35 21.08 -13.17
C GLU A 301 1.73 19.84 -13.85
N GLY A 302 0.41 19.68 -13.79
CA GLY A 302 -0.31 18.50 -14.29
C GLY A 302 0.02 17.19 -13.57
N GLN A 303 0.62 17.26 -12.38
CA GLN A 303 1.00 16.08 -11.61
C GLN A 303 -0.20 15.49 -10.86
N PHE A 304 -0.50 14.22 -11.15
CA PHE A 304 -1.59 13.49 -10.54
C PHE A 304 -1.20 12.04 -10.26
N VAL A 305 -1.20 11.68 -8.98
CA VAL A 305 -0.98 10.30 -8.51
C VAL A 305 -2.33 9.62 -8.37
N GLU A 306 -2.72 8.93 -9.42
CA GLU A 306 -4.00 8.24 -9.49
C GLU A 306 -4.01 6.95 -8.65
N ILE A 307 -5.11 6.75 -7.92
CA ILE A 307 -5.37 5.58 -7.08
C ILE A 307 -6.42 4.70 -7.75
N LEU A 308 -6.18 3.38 -7.74
CA LEU A 308 -7.07 2.36 -8.31
C LEU A 308 -7.39 2.64 -9.79
N LYS A 309 -6.39 3.07 -10.57
CA LYS A 309 -6.54 3.47 -11.99
C LYS A 309 -7.25 2.45 -12.86
N TYR A 310 -7.00 1.17 -12.61
CA TYR A 310 -7.51 0.07 -13.42
C TYR A 310 -8.83 -0.53 -12.90
N TYR A 311 -9.30 -0.08 -11.73
CA TYR A 311 -10.51 -0.57 -11.07
C TYR A 311 -11.59 0.52 -11.01
N ALA A 312 -12.83 0.14 -11.31
CA ALA A 312 -13.97 1.07 -11.38
C ALA A 312 -13.65 2.35 -12.18
N SER A 313 -13.15 2.19 -13.40
CA SER A 313 -12.62 3.30 -14.22
C SER A 313 -13.67 4.31 -14.70
N ASN A 314 -14.94 4.11 -14.37
CA ASN A 314 -16.02 5.11 -14.40
C ASN A 314 -15.88 6.19 -13.32
N ALA A 315 -15.03 5.98 -12.32
CA ALA A 315 -14.66 6.95 -11.30
C ALA A 315 -13.13 7.08 -11.18
N ILE A 316 -12.67 8.28 -10.91
CA ILE A 316 -11.25 8.64 -10.76
C ILE A 316 -11.06 9.14 -9.33
N CYS A 317 -10.02 8.66 -8.66
CA CYS A 317 -9.55 9.27 -7.43
C CYS A 317 -8.03 9.28 -7.38
N GLY A 318 -7.46 10.25 -6.67
CA GLY A 318 -6.01 10.35 -6.56
C GLY A 318 -5.54 11.63 -5.90
N PHE A 319 -4.24 11.74 -5.70
CA PHE A 319 -3.61 12.87 -5.04
C PHE A 319 -2.98 13.82 -6.05
N ALA A 320 -3.09 15.11 -5.79
CA ALA A 320 -2.45 16.17 -6.55
C ALA A 320 -1.99 17.29 -5.62
N ARG A 321 -1.36 18.33 -6.20
CA ARG A 321 -1.16 19.60 -5.49
C ARG A 321 -1.88 20.73 -6.21
N MET A 322 -2.35 21.70 -5.43
CA MET A 322 -2.84 22.99 -5.91
C MET A 322 -2.24 24.10 -5.07
N ASN A 323 -1.47 24.99 -5.70
CA ASN A 323 -0.65 25.99 -5.02
C ASN A 323 0.20 25.35 -3.90
N GLY A 324 0.85 24.23 -4.22
CA GLY A 324 1.75 23.50 -3.36
C GLY A 324 1.07 22.72 -2.23
N ARG A 325 -0.26 22.75 -2.11
CA ARG A 325 -1.02 22.02 -1.08
C ARG A 325 -1.47 20.67 -1.61
N PRO A 326 -1.22 19.55 -0.89
CA PRO A 326 -1.85 18.27 -1.21
C PRO A 326 -3.37 18.37 -1.21
N VAL A 327 -4.01 17.81 -2.23
CA VAL A 327 -5.46 17.68 -2.36
C VAL A 327 -5.80 16.27 -2.84
N GLY A 328 -6.91 15.73 -2.37
CA GLY A 328 -7.55 14.53 -2.92
C GLY A 328 -8.56 14.94 -3.97
N ILE A 329 -8.47 14.37 -5.16
CA ILE A 329 -9.45 14.58 -6.23
C ILE A 329 -10.34 13.36 -6.31
N VAL A 330 -11.65 13.61 -6.41
CA VAL A 330 -12.68 12.61 -6.67
C VAL A 330 -13.47 13.07 -7.90
N SER A 331 -13.67 12.19 -8.87
CA SER A 331 -14.30 12.59 -10.13
C SER A 331 -14.98 11.44 -10.85
N ASN A 332 -15.95 11.75 -11.69
CA ASN A 332 -16.51 10.80 -12.66
C ASN A 332 -15.66 10.79 -13.94
N GLN A 333 -15.69 9.69 -14.69
CA GLN A 333 -15.07 9.58 -16.01
C GLN A 333 -16.14 9.36 -17.10
N PRO A 334 -16.58 10.42 -17.81
CA PRO A 334 -17.63 10.32 -18.83
C PRO A 334 -17.32 9.32 -19.95
N ARG A 335 -16.05 9.05 -20.27
CA ARG A 335 -15.66 8.06 -21.29
C ARG A 335 -15.93 6.61 -20.89
N VAL A 336 -16.17 6.34 -19.61
CA VAL A 336 -16.38 4.98 -19.09
C VAL A 336 -17.73 4.91 -18.41
N LYS A 337 -18.64 4.09 -18.96
CA LYS A 337 -20.02 3.94 -18.46
C LYS A 337 -20.74 5.29 -18.28
N ALA A 338 -20.42 6.30 -19.09
CA ALA A 338 -20.96 7.65 -18.98
C ALA A 338 -20.73 8.34 -17.62
N GLY A 339 -19.75 7.89 -16.81
CA GLY A 339 -19.44 8.47 -15.50
C GLY A 339 -20.38 8.05 -14.36
N ILE A 340 -21.28 7.07 -14.58
CA ILE A 340 -22.21 6.60 -13.54
C ILE A 340 -21.51 5.98 -12.33
N LEU A 341 -22.17 6.06 -11.18
CA LEU A 341 -21.74 5.37 -9.96
C LEU A 341 -22.29 3.93 -9.92
N ASP A 342 -21.40 2.94 -9.79
CA ASP A 342 -21.74 1.54 -9.53
C ASP A 342 -21.15 1.07 -8.20
N ILE A 343 -21.40 -0.18 -7.82
CA ILE A 343 -20.91 -0.77 -6.56
C ILE A 343 -19.40 -0.55 -6.37
N ASP A 344 -18.62 -0.86 -7.39
CA ASP A 344 -17.16 -0.80 -7.35
C ASP A 344 -16.67 0.66 -7.22
N ALA A 345 -17.27 1.60 -7.97
CA ALA A 345 -16.96 3.02 -7.84
C ALA A 345 -17.31 3.56 -6.45
N CYS A 346 -18.45 3.15 -5.88
CA CYS A 346 -18.84 3.57 -4.53
C CYS A 346 -17.82 3.12 -3.48
N ASP A 347 -17.37 1.86 -3.54
CA ASP A 347 -16.37 1.33 -2.60
C ASP A 347 -15.00 2.00 -2.78
N LYS A 348 -14.57 2.20 -4.04
CA LYS A 348 -13.34 2.92 -4.41
C LYS A 348 -13.32 4.33 -3.83
N LEU A 349 -14.36 5.12 -4.11
CA LEU A 349 -14.43 6.52 -3.71
C LEU A 349 -14.59 6.66 -2.19
N ALA A 350 -15.46 5.85 -1.58
CA ALA A 350 -15.72 5.93 -0.14
C ALA A 350 -14.45 5.71 0.70
N ARG A 351 -13.63 4.70 0.35
CA ARG A 351 -12.37 4.44 1.07
C ARG A 351 -11.37 5.58 0.88
N PHE A 352 -11.27 6.12 -0.33
CA PHE A 352 -10.36 7.24 -0.64
C PHE A 352 -10.74 8.53 0.11
N ILE A 353 -12.02 8.89 0.12
CA ILE A 353 -12.55 10.07 0.84
C ILE A 353 -12.24 9.96 2.34
N ARG A 354 -12.53 8.81 2.95
CA ARG A 354 -12.23 8.58 4.37
C ARG A 354 -10.75 8.69 4.69
N PHE A 355 -9.87 8.16 3.83
CA PHE A 355 -8.43 8.31 4.03
C PHE A 355 -8.02 9.79 4.01
N CYS A 356 -8.50 10.55 3.02
CA CYS A 356 -8.18 11.98 2.91
C CYS A 356 -8.63 12.74 4.15
N ASP A 357 -9.84 12.47 4.65
CA ASP A 357 -10.36 13.07 5.87
C ASP A 357 -9.50 12.74 7.10
N LEU A 358 -9.20 11.46 7.31
CA LEU A 358 -8.37 10.99 8.45
C LEU A 358 -6.99 11.65 8.50
N PHE A 359 -6.44 12.05 7.35
CA PHE A 359 -5.11 12.63 7.24
C PHE A 359 -5.13 14.10 6.80
N ASN A 360 -6.23 14.81 7.07
CA ASN A 360 -6.33 16.26 6.91
C ASN A 360 -6.07 16.76 5.47
N ILE A 361 -6.35 15.93 4.46
CA ILE A 361 -6.17 16.23 3.04
C ILE A 361 -7.50 16.80 2.51
N PRO A 362 -7.54 18.07 2.05
CA PRO A 362 -8.73 18.65 1.42
C PRO A 362 -9.20 17.84 0.21
N LEU A 363 -10.51 17.79 0.01
CA LEU A 363 -11.13 17.04 -1.09
C LEU A 363 -11.77 17.98 -2.11
N ILE A 364 -11.55 17.68 -3.39
CA ILE A 364 -12.15 18.37 -4.53
C ILE A 364 -12.94 17.33 -5.34
N SER A 365 -14.24 17.55 -5.47
CA SER A 365 -15.12 16.79 -6.34
C SER A 365 -15.26 17.49 -7.70
N LEU A 366 -15.01 16.76 -8.79
CA LEU A 366 -15.23 17.19 -10.16
C LEU A 366 -16.38 16.36 -10.75
N THR A 367 -17.56 16.96 -10.82
CA THR A 367 -18.81 16.20 -11.02
C THR A 367 -19.29 16.20 -12.47
N ASP A 368 -19.41 15.01 -13.06
CA ASP A 368 -20.17 14.75 -14.30
C ASP A 368 -20.79 13.35 -14.23
N CYS A 369 -21.81 13.20 -13.40
CA CYS A 369 -22.48 11.94 -13.10
C CYS A 369 -23.97 11.99 -13.47
N PRO A 370 -24.44 11.14 -14.39
CA PRO A 370 -25.86 11.09 -14.73
C PRO A 370 -26.72 10.30 -13.73
N GLY A 371 -26.12 9.57 -12.78
CA GLY A 371 -26.86 8.74 -11.84
C GLY A 371 -26.07 7.52 -11.35
N TYR A 372 -26.77 6.63 -10.66
CA TYR A 372 -26.27 5.30 -10.31
C TYR A 372 -26.60 4.29 -11.41
N MET A 373 -25.77 3.26 -11.55
CA MET A 373 -26.04 2.12 -12.42
C MET A 373 -27.31 1.41 -11.95
N ILE A 374 -28.26 1.21 -12.86
CA ILE A 374 -29.52 0.51 -12.62
C ILE A 374 -29.45 -0.94 -13.12
N GLY A 375 -30.26 -1.82 -12.53
CA GLY A 375 -30.46 -3.20 -13.00
C GLY A 375 -30.35 -4.22 -11.88
N SER A 376 -31.04 -5.36 -12.05
CA SER A 376 -31.19 -6.39 -11.02
C SER A 376 -29.86 -6.87 -10.43
N GLN A 377 -28.79 -6.94 -11.24
CA GLN A 377 -27.46 -7.33 -10.77
C GLN A 377 -26.90 -6.34 -9.74
N GLN A 378 -27.10 -5.03 -9.93
CA GLN A 378 -26.66 -4.00 -8.97
C GLN A 378 -27.51 -4.05 -7.70
N ASP A 379 -28.83 -4.19 -7.84
CA ASP A 379 -29.74 -4.30 -6.70
C ASP A 379 -29.45 -5.54 -5.84
N TRP A 380 -29.29 -6.72 -6.44
CA TRP A 380 -29.00 -7.96 -5.71
C TRP A 380 -27.60 -7.98 -5.10
N ALA A 381 -26.62 -7.36 -5.75
CA ALA A 381 -25.29 -7.18 -5.17
C ALA A 381 -25.26 -6.07 -4.09
N GLY A 382 -26.35 -5.33 -3.92
CA GLY A 382 -26.57 -4.42 -2.79
C GLY A 382 -26.08 -2.99 -3.05
N ILE A 383 -26.32 -2.43 -4.24
CA ILE A 383 -25.93 -1.05 -4.59
C ILE A 383 -26.32 -0.02 -3.54
N LEU A 384 -27.47 -0.14 -2.87
CA LEU A 384 -27.86 0.78 -1.80
C LEU A 384 -26.92 0.73 -0.59
N ARG A 385 -26.45 -0.47 -0.20
CA ARG A 385 -25.48 -0.63 0.89
C ARG A 385 -24.11 -0.08 0.51
N HIS A 386 -23.71 -0.23 -0.75
CA HIS A 386 -22.43 0.26 -1.26
C HIS A 386 -22.45 1.78 -1.49
N GLY A 387 -23.47 2.31 -2.15
CA GLY A 387 -23.70 3.75 -2.33
C GLY A 387 -23.84 4.49 -1.00
N ALA A 388 -24.44 3.87 0.02
CA ALA A 388 -24.49 4.44 1.37
C ALA A 388 -23.09 4.68 1.98
N LYS A 389 -22.07 3.88 1.63
CA LYS A 389 -20.69 4.14 2.09
C LYS A 389 -20.14 5.44 1.53
N LEU A 390 -20.43 5.73 0.26
CA LEU A 390 -20.01 6.96 -0.40
C LEU A 390 -20.70 8.18 0.22
N LEU A 391 -22.03 8.11 0.37
CA LEU A 391 -22.80 9.16 1.05
C LEU A 391 -22.30 9.40 2.49
N TYR A 392 -22.04 8.31 3.23
CA TYR A 392 -21.49 8.40 4.58
C TYR A 392 -20.12 9.08 4.57
N SER A 393 -19.24 8.71 3.63
CA SER A 393 -17.88 9.27 3.58
C SER A 393 -17.88 10.78 3.32
N TRP A 394 -18.78 11.29 2.48
CA TRP A 394 -18.92 12.73 2.27
C TRP A 394 -19.50 13.45 3.49
N ALA A 395 -20.54 12.87 4.11
CA ALA A 395 -21.21 13.49 5.26
C ALA A 395 -20.36 13.47 6.55
N ASP A 396 -19.50 12.46 6.71
CA ASP A 396 -18.60 12.29 7.86
C ASP A 396 -17.33 13.16 7.72
N ALA A 397 -16.94 13.50 6.49
CA ALA A 397 -15.72 14.28 6.24
C ALA A 397 -15.82 15.70 6.79
N THR A 398 -14.75 16.12 7.47
CA THR A 398 -14.61 17.42 8.14
C THR A 398 -13.46 18.28 7.59
N VAL A 399 -12.61 17.69 6.74
CA VAL A 399 -11.64 18.43 5.92
C VAL A 399 -12.34 19.44 4.98
N PRO A 400 -11.63 20.44 4.42
CA PRO A 400 -12.24 21.31 3.42
C PRO A 400 -12.76 20.51 2.22
N LEU A 401 -14.02 20.71 1.90
CA LEU A 401 -14.74 20.07 0.81
C LEU A 401 -15.08 21.12 -0.25
N ILE A 402 -14.69 20.87 -1.50
CA ILE A 402 -14.97 21.73 -2.65
C ILE A 402 -15.65 20.87 -3.72
N SER A 403 -16.79 21.30 -4.23
CA SER A 403 -17.43 20.66 -5.39
C SER A 403 -17.46 21.61 -6.58
N VAL A 404 -17.14 21.08 -7.75
CA VAL A 404 -17.23 21.76 -9.03
C VAL A 404 -18.04 20.87 -9.97
N VAL A 405 -19.29 21.28 -10.22
CA VAL A 405 -20.15 20.63 -11.22
C VAL A 405 -19.71 21.04 -12.61
N ILE A 406 -19.19 20.09 -13.39
CA ILE A 406 -18.70 20.33 -14.74
C ILE A 406 -19.83 20.20 -15.75
N ARG A 407 -20.68 19.17 -15.61
CA ARG A 407 -21.81 18.97 -16.54
C ARG A 407 -23.03 18.31 -15.89
N LYS A 408 -23.05 16.98 -15.70
CA LYS A 408 -24.22 16.26 -15.18
C LYS A 408 -24.14 16.13 -13.67
N SER A 409 -25.22 16.46 -12.98
CA SER A 409 -25.41 16.17 -11.57
C SER A 409 -26.90 15.91 -11.34
N TYR A 410 -27.29 14.62 -11.37
CA TYR A 410 -28.69 14.22 -11.37
C TYR A 410 -29.04 13.25 -10.23
N ALA A 411 -30.27 13.39 -9.73
CA ALA A 411 -30.89 12.46 -8.76
C ALA A 411 -29.96 12.15 -7.58
N GLY A 412 -29.87 10.88 -7.16
CA GLY A 412 -29.03 10.49 -6.02
C GLY A 412 -27.53 10.67 -6.25
N ALA A 413 -27.07 10.76 -7.51
CA ALA A 413 -25.65 10.96 -7.79
C ALA A 413 -25.15 12.37 -7.46
N HIS A 414 -26.06 13.35 -7.40
CA HIS A 414 -25.80 14.69 -6.87
C HIS A 414 -25.16 14.60 -5.47
N TYR A 415 -25.86 13.95 -4.54
CA TYR A 415 -25.36 13.70 -3.18
C TYR A 415 -24.17 12.74 -3.14
N GLY A 416 -24.08 11.81 -4.10
CA GLY A 416 -22.96 10.88 -4.22
C GLY A 416 -21.63 11.55 -4.59
N MET A 417 -21.67 12.77 -5.15
CA MET A 417 -20.51 13.50 -5.66
C MET A 417 -20.31 14.85 -4.96
N LEU A 418 -20.73 14.99 -3.70
CA LEU A 418 -20.54 16.19 -2.87
C LEU A 418 -21.30 17.44 -3.38
N ASP A 419 -22.50 17.27 -3.93
CA ASP A 419 -23.44 18.38 -4.17
C ASP A 419 -24.64 18.29 -3.22
#